data_AF-A0A9D6J8R0-F1
#
_entry.id   AF-A0A9D6J8R0-F1
#
_cell.length_a   1.000
_cell.length_b   1.000
_cell.length_c   1.000
_cell.angle_alpha   90.00
_cell.angle_beta   90.00
_cell.angle_gamma   90.00
#
_symmetry.space_group_name_H-M   'P 1'
#
loop_
_entity.id
_entity.type
_entity.pdbx_description
1 polymer ?
#
loop_
_entity_poly.entity_id
_entity_poly.type
_entity_poly.pdbx_seq_one_letter_code
_entity_poly.pdbx_strand_id
1 'polypeptide(L)'
;MVPVLIFHFDAVKEREQVKAEAKRDWLEKSSTHVEQIQRMVRPNFWVEEMARRLKVRFSKFPAHDRSDEFGKSLSLAFKGSKISGTPKVKIWGVRFHGNQANRFGELCGHHLFEKDWGAFIVSLLLSLAKSSSNPDIENSPRVSSTWLNRLKLVFGDGINEELFSANFRGKAFPVIVGGNYGIAVWDFLGRVKNPLGAFLLVMKSDQSIYQTALTLCANKWLKLSRFPVFLKIPGSPWEPCQSPVMPPKIPQKMFLKWLTPFQKMIQIK
;
A
#
# COMPACT_ATOMS: atom_id res chain seq x y z
N MET A 1 27.82 -59.04 2.01
CA MET A 1 27.88 -57.82 1.16
C MET A 1 26.51 -57.13 0.98
N VAL A 2 25.39 -57.78 1.30
CA VAL A 2 24.01 -57.23 1.24
C VAL A 2 23.68 -56.15 2.31
N PRO A 3 24.19 -56.18 3.57
CA PRO A 3 23.79 -55.21 4.60
C PRO A 3 24.22 -53.76 4.30
N VAL A 4 25.42 -53.57 3.73
CA VAL A 4 25.98 -52.24 3.45
C VAL A 4 25.19 -51.48 2.38
N LEU A 5 24.62 -52.19 1.41
CA LEU A 5 23.76 -51.63 0.36
C LEU A 5 22.40 -51.15 0.91
N ILE A 6 21.82 -51.88 1.86
CA ILE A 6 20.55 -51.52 2.50
C ILE A 6 20.72 -50.24 3.34
N PHE A 7 21.76 -50.16 4.18
CA PHE A 7 22.06 -48.96 4.95
C PHE A 7 22.40 -47.74 4.07
N HIS A 8 23.04 -47.95 2.93
CA HIS A 8 23.30 -46.86 1.99
C HIS A 8 22.01 -46.35 1.33
N PHE A 9 21.12 -47.25 0.91
CA PHE A 9 19.84 -46.90 0.30
C PHE A 9 18.91 -46.18 1.30
N ASP A 10 18.83 -46.65 2.54
CA ASP A 10 18.04 -46.01 3.59
C ASP A 10 18.61 -44.65 3.97
N ALA A 11 19.94 -44.50 4.05
CA ALA A 11 20.59 -43.21 4.27
C ALA A 11 20.38 -42.23 3.10
N VAL A 12 20.30 -42.71 1.85
CA VAL A 12 19.96 -41.88 0.69
C VAL A 12 18.50 -41.43 0.76
N LYS A 13 17.56 -42.34 1.04
CA LYS A 13 16.14 -42.03 1.21
C LYS A 13 15.89 -41.04 2.35
N GLU A 14 16.53 -41.25 3.50
CA GLU A 14 16.43 -40.34 4.64
C GLU A 14 16.99 -38.96 4.30
N ARG A 15 18.13 -38.88 3.59
CA ARG A 15 18.67 -37.60 3.10
C ARG A 15 17.75 -36.92 2.08
N GLU A 16 17.06 -37.66 1.23
CA GLU A 16 16.08 -37.13 0.29
C GLU A 16 14.83 -36.61 1.00
N GLN A 17 14.33 -37.35 2.00
CA GLN A 17 13.21 -36.92 2.84
C GLN A 17 13.56 -35.64 3.61
N VAL A 18 14.70 -35.59 4.29
CA VAL A 18 15.16 -34.39 5.01
C VAL A 18 15.32 -33.19 4.06
N LYS A 19 15.80 -33.40 2.81
CA LYS A 19 15.86 -32.35 1.79
C LYS A 19 14.46 -31.91 1.35
N ALA A 20 13.52 -32.82 1.19
CA ALA A 20 12.15 -32.53 0.79
C ALA A 20 11.39 -31.75 1.87
N GLU A 21 11.53 -32.14 3.14
CA GLU A 21 10.97 -31.43 4.29
C GLU A 21 11.58 -30.03 4.43
N ALA A 22 12.91 -29.91 4.38
CA ALA A 22 13.58 -28.62 4.42
C ALA A 22 13.14 -27.68 3.26
N LYS A 23 12.91 -28.24 2.07
CA LYS A 23 12.37 -27.50 0.93
C LYS A 23 10.93 -27.06 1.17
N ARG A 24 10.08 -27.92 1.75
CA ARG A 24 8.69 -27.59 2.09
C ARG A 24 8.64 -26.46 3.12
N ASP A 25 9.37 -26.59 4.21
CA ASP A 25 9.47 -25.58 5.26
C ASP A 25 10.01 -24.25 4.73
N TRP A 26 10.97 -24.32 3.79
CA TRP A 26 11.47 -23.13 3.10
C TRP A 26 10.39 -22.46 2.25
N LEU A 27 9.67 -23.22 1.42
CA LEU A 27 8.59 -22.69 0.58
C LEU A 27 7.49 -22.06 1.42
N GLU A 28 7.12 -22.70 2.54
CA GLU A 28 6.13 -22.17 3.46
C GLU A 28 6.59 -20.84 4.08
N LYS A 29 7.83 -20.77 4.57
CA LYS A 29 8.42 -19.55 5.17
C LYS A 29 8.60 -18.42 4.14
N SER A 30 8.86 -18.76 2.89
CA SER A 30 9.12 -17.78 1.83
C SER A 30 7.87 -17.34 1.07
N SER A 31 6.75 -18.05 1.20
CA SER A 31 5.47 -17.71 0.55
C SER A 31 5.00 -16.27 0.86
N THR A 32 4.99 -15.89 2.13
CA THR A 32 4.63 -14.53 2.58
C THR A 32 5.53 -13.45 1.99
N HIS A 33 6.82 -13.74 1.82
CA HIS A 33 7.79 -12.82 1.22
C HIS A 33 7.58 -12.70 -0.30
N VAL A 34 7.27 -13.81 -0.97
CA VAL A 34 6.89 -13.82 -2.40
C VAL A 34 5.66 -12.96 -2.62
N GLU A 35 4.61 -13.18 -1.83
CA GLU A 35 3.37 -12.39 -1.90
C GLU A 35 3.65 -10.90 -1.66
N GLN A 36 4.49 -10.58 -0.68
CA GLN A 36 4.88 -9.20 -0.42
C GLN A 36 5.59 -8.58 -1.65
N ILE A 37 6.54 -9.28 -2.28
CA ILE A 37 7.21 -8.80 -3.49
C ILE A 37 6.23 -8.66 -4.65
N GLN A 38 5.35 -9.64 -4.85
CA GLN A 38 4.29 -9.58 -5.87
C GLN A 38 3.38 -8.37 -5.67
N ARG A 39 3.09 -7.99 -4.43
CA ARG A 39 2.38 -6.75 -4.14
C ARG A 39 3.24 -5.53 -4.47
N MET A 40 4.51 -5.52 -4.06
CA MET A 40 5.44 -4.41 -4.26
C MET A 40 5.70 -4.05 -5.73
N VAL A 41 5.61 -5.00 -6.65
CA VAL A 41 5.75 -4.71 -8.09
C VAL A 41 4.52 -4.01 -8.68
N ARG A 42 3.41 -3.95 -7.95
CA ARG A 42 2.19 -3.27 -8.39
C ARG A 42 2.21 -1.79 -8.01
N PRO A 43 1.82 -0.88 -8.92
CA PRO A 43 1.64 0.53 -8.61
C PRO A 43 0.76 0.81 -7.38
N ASN A 44 -0.33 0.05 -7.22
CA ASN A 44 -1.28 0.16 -6.11
C ASN A 44 -0.59 0.06 -4.75
N PHE A 45 0.36 -0.87 -4.59
CA PHE A 45 1.07 -1.07 -3.34
C PHE A 45 1.80 0.20 -2.87
N TRP A 46 2.41 0.95 -3.78
CA TRP A 46 3.17 2.15 -3.41
C TRP A 46 2.26 3.27 -2.93
N VAL A 47 1.05 3.36 -3.48
CA VAL A 47 0.02 4.31 -3.02
C VAL A 47 -0.52 3.90 -1.65
N GLU A 48 -0.82 2.62 -1.45
CA GLU A 48 -1.22 2.04 -0.15
C GLU A 48 -0.13 2.24 0.92
N GLU A 49 1.13 1.99 0.58
CA GLU A 49 2.28 2.15 1.47
C GLU A 49 2.49 3.63 1.84
N MET A 50 2.29 4.56 0.90
CA MET A 50 2.28 6.00 1.20
C MET A 50 1.14 6.38 2.16
N ALA A 51 -0.08 5.89 1.92
CA ALA A 51 -1.22 6.09 2.82
C ALA A 51 -0.94 5.54 4.24
N ARG A 52 -0.37 4.34 4.33
CA ARG A 52 0.01 3.73 5.60
C ARG A 52 1.06 4.56 6.35
N ARG A 53 2.12 5.00 5.65
CA ARG A 53 3.15 5.88 6.23
C ARG A 53 2.59 7.23 6.66
N LEU A 54 1.69 7.79 5.87
CA LEU A 54 0.99 9.03 6.19
C LEU A 54 0.25 8.90 7.52
N LYS A 55 -0.55 7.84 7.71
CA LYS A 55 -1.26 7.58 8.97
C LYS A 55 -0.33 7.46 10.16
N VAL A 56 0.73 6.66 10.03
CA VAL A 56 1.74 6.45 11.09
C VAL A 56 2.47 7.75 11.44
N ARG A 57 2.73 8.62 10.47
CA ARG A 57 3.37 9.91 10.73
C ARG A 57 2.38 10.91 11.32
N PHE A 58 1.17 10.95 10.79
CA PHE A 58 0.11 11.83 11.27
C PHE A 58 -0.27 11.53 12.72
N SER A 59 -0.27 10.26 13.13
CA SER A 59 -0.56 9.86 14.52
C SER A 59 0.46 10.35 15.55
N LYS A 60 1.60 10.91 15.11
CA LYS A 60 2.62 11.52 16.00
C LYS A 60 2.32 12.97 16.32
N PHE A 61 1.41 13.60 15.59
CA PHE A 61 0.99 14.97 15.87
C PHE A 61 -0.08 14.95 16.97
N PRO A 62 -0.13 15.98 17.83
CA PRO A 62 -1.18 16.10 18.83
C PRO A 62 -2.55 16.25 18.14
N ALA A 63 -3.62 15.94 18.87
CA ALA A 63 -4.96 16.28 18.39
C ALA A 63 -5.05 17.81 18.25
N HIS A 64 -5.51 18.28 17.09
CA HIS A 64 -5.59 19.70 16.80
C HIS A 64 -7.01 20.22 17.00
N ASP A 65 -7.12 21.35 17.70
CA ASP A 65 -8.39 22.07 17.89
C ASP A 65 -8.67 23.05 16.74
N ARG A 66 -7.65 23.46 15.99
CA ARG A 66 -7.75 24.37 14.84
C ARG A 66 -7.48 23.68 13.51
N SER A 67 -8.18 24.14 12.47
CA SER A 67 -8.11 23.52 11.14
C SER A 67 -6.80 23.80 10.42
N ASP A 68 -6.28 25.03 10.52
CA ASP A 68 -4.96 25.39 9.98
C ASP A 68 -3.83 24.50 10.51
N GLU A 69 -3.89 24.13 11.79
CA GLU A 69 -2.91 23.25 12.42
C GLU A 69 -3.04 21.82 11.88
N PHE A 70 -4.27 21.31 11.73
CA PHE A 70 -4.52 20.02 11.10
C PHE A 70 -3.95 19.97 9.68
N GLY A 71 -4.18 21.01 8.87
CA GLY A 71 -3.67 21.10 7.51
C GLY A 71 -2.14 21.16 7.46
N LYS A 72 -1.52 21.92 8.36
CA LYS A 72 -0.05 21.96 8.50
C LYS A 72 0.52 20.59 8.88
N SER A 73 -0.07 19.93 9.88
CA SER A 73 0.35 18.59 10.33
C SER A 73 0.16 17.54 9.24
N LEU A 74 -0.95 17.59 8.50
CA LEU A 74 -1.19 16.71 7.37
C LEU A 74 -0.15 16.93 6.26
N SER A 75 0.14 18.19 5.93
CA SER A 75 1.16 18.54 4.93
C SER A 75 2.55 18.05 5.33
N LEU A 76 2.95 18.24 6.60
CA LEU A 76 4.23 17.75 7.13
C LEU A 76 4.28 16.22 7.14
N ALA A 77 3.23 15.55 7.63
CA ALA A 77 3.12 14.10 7.61
C ALA A 77 3.20 13.55 6.18
N PHE A 78 2.52 14.21 5.24
CA PHE A 78 2.53 13.84 3.82
C PHE A 78 3.91 14.00 3.19
N LYS A 79 4.56 15.17 3.34
CA LYS A 79 5.95 15.40 2.88
C LYS A 79 6.88 14.29 3.37
N GLY A 80 6.73 13.92 4.64
CA GLY A 80 7.46 12.82 5.24
C GLY A 80 7.11 11.42 4.69
N SER A 81 5.84 11.18 4.37
CA SER A 81 5.36 9.88 3.89
C SER A 81 5.79 9.55 2.45
N LYS A 82 6.18 10.58 1.67
CA LYS A 82 6.58 10.42 0.27
C LYS A 82 7.72 9.42 0.14
N ILE A 83 7.60 8.57 -0.89
CA ILE A 83 8.62 7.59 -1.23
C ILE A 83 9.41 8.16 -2.39
N SER A 84 10.71 8.38 -2.20
CA SER A 84 11.57 8.90 -3.27
C SER A 84 11.48 7.99 -4.50
N GLY A 85 11.27 8.60 -5.67
CA GLY A 85 11.04 7.93 -6.95
C GLY A 85 9.57 7.73 -7.34
N THR A 86 8.59 8.05 -6.48
CA THR A 86 7.18 7.99 -6.88
C THR A 86 6.79 9.20 -7.75
N PRO A 87 5.81 9.04 -8.65
CA PRO A 87 5.23 10.14 -9.41
C PRO A 87 4.61 11.22 -8.50
N LYS A 88 4.18 12.33 -9.13
CA LYS A 88 3.48 13.40 -8.40
C LYS A 88 2.22 12.82 -7.74
N VAL A 89 2.19 12.90 -6.41
CA VAL A 89 1.04 12.54 -5.57
C VAL A 89 0.38 13.80 -5.05
N LYS A 90 -0.95 13.85 -5.20
CA LYS A 90 -1.82 14.86 -4.61
C LYS A 90 -2.48 14.28 -3.36
N ILE A 91 -2.73 15.15 -2.39
CA ILE A 91 -3.43 14.81 -1.15
C ILE A 91 -4.55 15.83 -0.92
N TRP A 92 -5.68 15.32 -0.48
CA TRP A 92 -6.77 16.08 0.11
C TRP A 92 -7.05 15.50 1.47
N GLY A 93 -7.16 16.36 2.47
CA GLY A 93 -7.57 15.97 3.82
C GLY A 93 -8.80 16.72 4.25
N VAL A 94 -9.57 16.09 5.13
CA VAL A 94 -10.71 16.67 5.81
C VAL A 94 -10.56 16.40 7.29
N ARG A 95 -10.69 17.45 8.11
CA ARG A 95 -10.78 17.32 9.55
C ARG A 95 -12.22 17.01 9.97
N PHE A 96 -12.40 16.20 11.00
CA PHE A 96 -13.68 15.99 11.67
C PHE A 96 -13.73 16.79 12.98
N HIS A 97 -14.85 17.49 13.23
CA HIS A 97 -15.06 18.26 14.46
C HIS A 97 -15.91 17.46 15.46
N GLY A 98 -15.28 16.96 16.52
CA GLY A 98 -15.93 16.15 17.57
C GLY A 98 -16.24 14.71 17.13
N ASN A 99 -16.98 13.96 17.96
CA ASN A 99 -17.44 12.59 17.66
C ASN A 99 -18.49 12.53 16.52
N GLN A 100 -18.82 13.65 15.89
CA GLN A 100 -19.82 13.70 14.84
C GLN A 100 -19.20 14.24 13.55
N ALA A 101 -19.19 13.42 12.51
CA ALA A 101 -18.93 13.81 11.12
C ALA A 101 -19.97 14.80 10.53
N ASN A 102 -20.71 15.53 11.39
CA ASN A 102 -21.83 16.41 11.05
C ASN A 102 -21.43 17.89 10.88
N ARG A 103 -20.18 18.28 11.14
CA ARG A 103 -19.74 19.68 10.98
C ARG A 103 -18.54 19.77 10.04
N PHE A 104 -18.73 20.65 9.04
CA PHE A 104 -17.80 21.18 8.05
C PHE A 104 -16.39 20.60 8.07
N GLY A 105 -16.06 19.87 7.01
CA GLY A 105 -14.70 19.46 6.74
C GLY A 105 -13.96 20.56 6.00
N GLU A 106 -12.82 21.02 6.52
CA GLU A 106 -11.96 21.93 5.77
C GLU A 106 -10.96 21.14 4.93
N LEU A 107 -10.86 21.50 3.65
CA LEU A 107 -9.98 20.85 2.71
C LEU A 107 -8.54 21.30 2.94
N CYS A 108 -7.65 20.38 3.30
CA CYS A 108 -6.22 20.64 3.37
C CYS A 108 -5.51 19.95 2.19
N GLY A 109 -5.00 20.72 1.21
CA GLY A 109 -4.33 20.17 0.02
C GLY A 109 -3.87 21.23 -1.00
N HIS A 110 -2.96 20.88 -1.91
CA HIS A 110 -2.49 21.79 -2.97
C HIS A 110 -3.53 21.92 -4.11
N HIS A 111 -3.79 23.17 -4.53
CA HIS A 111 -4.74 23.67 -5.53
C HIS A 111 -4.75 22.96 -6.89
N LEU A 112 -5.36 21.77 -7.04
CA LEU A 112 -5.33 21.07 -8.34
C LEU A 112 -6.60 20.27 -8.70
N PHE A 113 -7.72 20.57 -8.05
CA PHE A 113 -9.01 20.50 -8.73
C PHE A 113 -9.46 21.93 -8.96
N GLU A 114 -10.23 22.16 -10.02
CA GLU A 114 -11.10 23.34 -10.11
C GLU A 114 -11.79 23.53 -8.75
N LYS A 115 -11.97 24.79 -8.33
CA LYS A 115 -12.54 25.15 -7.02
C LYS A 115 -13.83 24.34 -6.71
N ASP A 116 -14.53 23.93 -7.76
CA ASP A 116 -15.82 23.25 -7.77
C ASP A 116 -15.80 21.86 -7.12
N TRP A 117 -14.70 21.09 -7.23
CA TRP A 117 -14.68 19.71 -6.71
C TRP A 117 -14.27 19.60 -5.24
N GLY A 118 -13.69 20.65 -4.66
CA GLY A 118 -13.26 20.64 -3.26
C GLY A 118 -14.42 20.35 -2.31
N ALA A 119 -15.56 21.01 -2.51
CA ALA A 119 -16.77 20.79 -1.73
C ALA A 119 -17.31 19.36 -1.87
N PHE A 120 -17.23 18.78 -3.08
CA PHE A 120 -17.64 17.39 -3.32
C PHE A 120 -16.74 16.39 -2.58
N ILE A 121 -15.41 16.55 -2.66
CA ILE A 121 -14.47 15.67 -1.95
C ILE A 121 -14.67 15.77 -0.43
N VAL A 122 -14.91 16.97 0.09
CA VAL A 122 -15.27 17.17 1.50
C VAL A 122 -16.54 16.40 1.85
N SER A 123 -17.60 16.59 1.06
CA SER A 123 -18.89 15.92 1.26
C SER A 123 -18.76 14.40 1.19
N LEU A 124 -17.97 13.88 0.25
CA LEU A 124 -17.64 12.47 0.10
C LEU A 124 -16.98 11.94 1.38
N LEU A 125 -15.85 12.52 1.80
CA LEU A 125 -15.10 12.03 2.96
C LEU A 125 -15.90 12.12 4.27
N LEU A 126 -16.73 13.15 4.44
CA LEU A 126 -17.67 13.25 5.56
C LEU A 126 -18.75 12.16 5.51
N SER A 127 -19.30 11.90 4.32
CA SER A 127 -20.29 10.83 4.12
C SER A 127 -19.70 9.46 4.48
N LEU A 128 -18.45 9.19 4.09
CA LEU A 128 -17.75 7.96 4.42
C LEU A 128 -17.53 7.79 5.92
N ALA A 129 -17.19 8.88 6.61
CA ALA A 129 -17.07 8.87 8.07
C ALA A 129 -18.40 8.54 8.74
N LYS A 130 -19.50 9.18 8.31
CA LYS A 130 -20.85 8.91 8.84
C LYS A 130 -21.24 7.45 8.67
N SER A 131 -21.10 6.89 7.47
CA SER A 131 -21.42 5.49 7.19
C SER A 131 -20.56 4.52 8.00
N SER A 132 -19.31 4.87 8.30
CA SER A 132 -18.44 4.02 9.12
C SER A 132 -18.77 4.01 10.61
N SER A 133 -19.37 5.09 11.14
CA SER A 133 -19.71 5.20 12.56
C SER A 133 -21.03 4.56 12.93
N ASN A 134 -21.90 4.26 11.96
CA ASN A 134 -23.23 3.73 12.21
C ASN A 134 -23.58 2.61 11.21
N PRO A 135 -23.03 1.40 11.39
CA PRO A 135 -23.22 0.28 10.46
C PRO A 135 -24.67 -0.25 10.44
N ASP A 136 -25.42 -0.03 11.53
CA ASP A 136 -26.83 -0.45 11.65
C ASP A 136 -27.81 0.48 10.92
N ILE A 137 -27.33 1.64 10.47
CA ILE A 137 -28.08 2.45 9.51
C ILE A 137 -27.91 1.79 8.15
N GLU A 138 -28.84 0.90 7.80
CA GLU A 138 -29.07 0.38 6.43
C GLU A 138 -29.23 1.51 5.37
N ASN A 139 -29.31 2.77 5.80
CA ASN A 139 -29.03 3.93 4.97
C ASN A 139 -27.52 4.22 4.91
N SER A 140 -26.75 3.33 4.27
CA SER A 140 -25.71 3.84 3.36
C SER A 140 -26.37 4.96 2.57
N PRO A 141 -25.78 6.16 2.42
CA PRO A 141 -26.43 7.29 1.75
C PRO A 141 -27.06 6.73 0.49
N ARG A 142 -28.40 6.56 0.49
CA ARG A 142 -29.10 5.79 -0.54
C ARG A 142 -28.62 6.39 -1.83
N VAL A 143 -27.85 5.60 -2.56
CA VAL A 143 -27.02 6.07 -3.66
C VAL A 143 -28.01 6.54 -4.69
N SER A 144 -28.33 7.83 -4.64
CA SER A 144 -29.08 8.45 -5.68
C SER A 144 -28.22 8.25 -6.92
N SER A 145 -28.85 7.93 -8.05
CA SER A 145 -28.17 7.90 -9.34
C SER A 145 -27.31 9.15 -9.56
N THR A 146 -27.73 10.29 -8.99
CA THR A 146 -26.98 11.55 -8.95
C THR A 146 -25.65 11.48 -8.18
N TRP A 147 -25.53 10.70 -7.10
CA TRP A 147 -24.27 10.53 -6.37
C TRP A 147 -23.25 9.71 -7.15
N LEU A 148 -23.65 8.56 -7.69
CA LEU A 148 -22.78 7.74 -8.54
C LEU A 148 -22.33 8.52 -9.78
N ASN A 149 -23.23 9.29 -10.40
CA ASN A 149 -22.88 10.16 -11.53
C ASN A 149 -21.82 11.20 -11.13
N ARG A 150 -21.92 11.80 -9.94
CA ARG A 150 -20.87 12.72 -9.43
C ARG A 150 -19.54 12.01 -9.19
N LEU A 151 -19.55 10.79 -8.65
CA LEU A 151 -18.33 9.99 -8.50
C LEU A 151 -17.69 9.70 -9.87
N LYS A 152 -18.49 9.32 -10.86
CA LYS A 152 -18.01 9.07 -12.23
C LYS A 152 -17.48 10.33 -12.90
N LEU A 153 -18.11 11.48 -12.68
CA LEU A 153 -17.61 12.77 -13.19
C LEU A 153 -16.22 13.13 -12.61
N VAL A 154 -15.97 12.80 -11.34
CA VAL A 154 -14.71 13.14 -10.66
C VAL A 154 -13.59 12.11 -10.90
N PHE A 155 -13.96 10.83 -10.90
CA PHE A 155 -13.03 9.71 -10.85
C PHE A 155 -13.10 8.79 -12.09
N GLY A 156 -13.97 9.08 -13.06
CA GLY A 156 -14.16 8.32 -14.30
C GLY A 156 -15.24 7.24 -14.24
N ASP A 157 -15.67 6.76 -15.41
CA ASP A 157 -16.80 5.83 -15.56
C ASP A 157 -16.57 4.43 -14.96
N GLY A 158 -15.31 4.03 -14.79
CA GLY A 158 -14.93 2.73 -14.23
C GLY A 158 -15.13 2.60 -12.71
N ILE A 159 -15.69 3.63 -12.07
CA ILE A 159 -15.85 3.70 -10.62
C ILE A 159 -17.19 3.13 -10.19
N ASN A 160 -17.13 2.28 -9.17
CA ASN A 160 -18.29 1.80 -8.44
C ASN A 160 -18.33 2.39 -7.02
N GLU A 161 -19.46 2.25 -6.36
CA GLU A 161 -19.66 2.71 -4.98
C GLU A 161 -18.87 1.90 -3.94
N GLU A 162 -18.62 0.62 -4.21
CA GLU A 162 -17.91 -0.28 -3.30
C GLU A 162 -16.47 0.19 -3.04
N LEU A 163 -15.84 0.87 -4.00
CA LEU A 163 -14.52 1.52 -3.84
C LEU A 163 -14.52 2.59 -2.75
N PHE A 164 -15.70 3.08 -2.38
CA PHE A 164 -15.91 4.05 -1.30
C PHE A 164 -16.65 3.41 -0.10
N SER A 165 -16.53 2.10 0.08
CA SER A 165 -17.03 1.40 1.27
C SER A 165 -15.96 1.23 2.34
N ALA A 166 -16.36 0.96 3.59
CA ALA A 166 -15.42 0.66 4.67
C ALA A 166 -14.46 -0.51 4.34
N ASN A 167 -14.90 -1.46 3.50
CA ASN A 167 -14.10 -2.62 3.05
C ASN A 167 -12.96 -2.23 2.11
N PHE A 168 -13.04 -1.06 1.47
CA PHE A 168 -12.03 -0.53 0.56
C PHE A 168 -11.11 0.51 1.20
N ARG A 169 -11.30 0.80 2.50
CA ARG A 169 -10.47 1.75 3.23
C ARG A 169 -8.99 1.35 3.18
N GLY A 170 -8.14 2.28 2.76
CA GLY A 170 -6.69 2.06 2.66
C GLY A 170 -6.27 1.15 1.49
N LYS A 171 -7.20 0.70 0.64
CA LYS A 171 -6.91 -0.07 -0.58
C LYS A 171 -6.88 0.87 -1.78
N ALA A 172 -5.89 0.70 -2.65
CA ALA A 172 -5.74 1.56 -3.81
C ALA A 172 -6.58 1.07 -5.00
N PHE A 173 -7.17 2.00 -5.75
CA PHE A 173 -8.01 1.74 -6.92
C PHE A 173 -7.70 2.71 -8.08
N PRO A 174 -7.93 2.30 -9.33
CA PRO A 174 -7.71 3.16 -10.48
C PRO A 174 -8.75 4.29 -10.54
N VAL A 175 -8.33 5.47 -11.01
CA VAL A 175 -9.21 6.63 -11.22
C VAL A 175 -8.80 7.37 -12.50
N ILE A 176 -9.72 8.12 -13.07
CA ILE A 176 -9.49 9.11 -14.13
C ILE A 176 -9.84 10.48 -13.55
N VAL A 177 -8.84 11.32 -13.34
CA VAL A 177 -8.99 12.63 -12.69
C VAL A 177 -8.47 13.71 -13.63
N GLY A 178 -9.35 14.62 -14.06
CA GLY A 178 -9.01 15.69 -15.00
C GLY A 178 -8.40 15.15 -16.30
N GLY A 179 -9.03 14.11 -16.87
CA GLY A 179 -8.58 13.45 -18.10
C GLY A 179 -7.29 12.62 -17.98
N ASN A 180 -6.72 12.46 -16.78
CA ASN A 180 -5.49 11.71 -16.57
C ASN A 180 -5.76 10.45 -15.74
N TYR A 181 -5.16 9.33 -16.14
CA TYR A 181 -5.15 8.10 -15.34
C TYR A 181 -4.39 8.31 -14.03
N GLY A 182 -4.87 7.68 -12.97
CA GLY A 182 -4.29 7.76 -11.64
C GLY A 182 -4.67 6.57 -10.78
N ILE A 183 -4.07 6.54 -9.60
CA ILE A 183 -4.37 5.55 -8.57
C ILE A 183 -4.71 6.32 -7.31
N ALA A 184 -5.92 6.08 -6.79
CA ALA A 184 -6.43 6.71 -5.60
C ALA A 184 -6.41 5.76 -4.41
N VAL A 185 -6.32 6.32 -3.21
CA VAL A 185 -6.59 5.62 -1.96
C VAL A 185 -7.18 6.62 -0.97
N TRP A 186 -8.18 6.20 -0.21
CA TRP A 186 -8.72 7.00 0.88
C TRP A 186 -8.66 6.22 2.19
N ASP A 187 -8.48 6.93 3.30
CA ASP A 187 -8.46 6.33 4.63
C ASP A 187 -8.74 7.39 5.70
N PHE A 188 -9.02 6.94 6.93
CA PHE A 188 -9.15 7.78 8.10
C PHE A 188 -7.80 8.09 8.75
N LEU A 189 -7.72 9.28 9.33
CA LEU A 189 -6.63 9.76 10.18
C LEU A 189 -7.05 9.64 11.65
N GLY A 190 -6.09 9.36 12.52
CA GLY A 190 -6.34 9.21 13.96
C GLY A 190 -6.59 7.75 14.37
N ARG A 191 -7.27 7.56 15.51
CA ARG A 191 -7.51 6.23 16.10
C ARG A 191 -8.72 5.58 15.44
N VAL A 192 -8.73 4.25 15.34
CA VAL A 192 -9.80 3.49 14.67
C VAL A 192 -11.20 3.83 15.21
N LYS A 193 -11.34 3.98 16.54
CA LYS A 193 -12.61 4.29 17.21
C LYS A 193 -12.95 5.78 17.25
N ASN A 194 -12.01 6.66 16.92
CA ASN A 194 -12.21 8.10 16.94
C ASN A 194 -11.35 8.74 15.83
N PRO A 195 -11.84 8.71 14.58
CA PRO A 195 -11.14 9.32 13.48
C PRO A 195 -11.12 10.84 13.65
N LEU A 196 -9.95 11.44 13.55
CA LEU A 196 -9.76 12.90 13.62
C LEU A 196 -10.00 13.56 12.25
N GLY A 197 -10.05 12.76 11.20
CA GLY A 197 -10.25 13.21 9.84
C GLY A 197 -10.17 12.07 8.84
N ALA A 198 -10.21 12.40 7.56
CA ALA A 198 -9.96 11.50 6.46
C ALA A 198 -9.02 12.16 5.45
N PHE A 199 -8.45 11.33 4.58
CA PHE A 199 -7.74 11.82 3.40
C PHE A 199 -8.08 11.01 2.18
N LEU A 200 -7.82 11.62 1.03
CA LEU A 200 -7.75 11.02 -0.28
C LEU A 200 -6.37 11.35 -0.86
N LEU A 201 -5.63 10.32 -1.27
CA LEU A 201 -4.40 10.44 -2.04
C LEU A 201 -4.69 10.04 -3.48
N VAL A 202 -4.17 10.79 -4.44
CA VAL A 202 -4.19 10.42 -5.86
C VAL A 202 -2.79 10.55 -6.42
N MET A 203 -2.23 9.43 -6.87
CA MET A 203 -0.97 9.38 -7.59
C MET A 203 -1.26 9.40 -9.09
N LYS A 204 -0.66 10.34 -9.82
CA LYS A 204 -0.77 10.34 -11.29
C LYS A 204 -0.12 9.07 -11.84
N SER A 205 -0.81 8.40 -12.75
CA SER A 205 -0.30 7.26 -13.49
C SER A 205 0.03 7.70 -14.92
N ASP A 206 1.23 7.39 -15.37
CA ASP A 206 1.62 7.49 -16.78
C ASP A 206 1.98 6.10 -17.32
N GLN A 207 2.39 6.02 -18.59
CA GLN A 207 2.76 4.75 -19.22
C GLN A 207 3.93 4.04 -18.52
N SER A 208 4.75 4.78 -17.77
CA SER A 208 5.92 4.27 -17.05
C SER A 208 5.64 3.82 -15.61
N ILE A 209 4.38 3.87 -15.16
CA ILE A 209 4.02 3.61 -13.76
C ILE A 209 4.48 2.22 -13.27
N TYR A 210 4.45 1.23 -14.15
CA TYR A 210 4.89 -0.14 -13.86
C TYR A 210 6.42 -0.22 -13.75
N GLN A 211 7.15 0.40 -14.67
CA GLN A 211 8.61 0.49 -14.60
C GLN A 211 9.05 1.22 -13.32
N THR A 212 8.30 2.25 -12.93
CA THR A 212 8.51 2.97 -11.67
C THR A 212 8.26 2.05 -10.47
N ALA A 213 7.19 1.27 -10.46
CA ALA A 213 6.90 0.32 -9.38
C ALA A 213 7.98 -0.78 -9.26
N LEU A 214 8.46 -1.31 -10.38
CA LEU A 214 9.58 -2.26 -10.42
C LEU A 214 10.87 -1.64 -9.88
N THR A 215 11.19 -0.42 -10.30
CA THR A 215 12.36 0.33 -9.82
C THR A 215 12.27 0.61 -8.32
N LEU A 216 11.11 1.01 -7.83
CA LEU A 216 10.84 1.20 -6.40
C LEU A 216 10.97 -0.11 -5.63
N CYS A 217 10.45 -1.21 -6.19
CA CYS A 217 10.61 -2.54 -5.62
C CYS A 217 12.10 -2.85 -5.48
N ALA A 218 12.85 -2.85 -6.59
CA ALA A 218 14.29 -3.08 -6.62
C ALA A 218 15.08 -2.25 -5.60
N ASN A 219 14.75 -0.96 -5.45
CA ASN A 219 15.48 -0.03 -4.58
C ASN A 219 15.08 -0.08 -3.10
N LYS A 220 13.85 -0.51 -2.79
CA LYS A 220 13.28 -0.39 -1.43
C LYS A 220 12.91 -1.72 -0.80
N TRP A 221 12.95 -2.83 -1.53
CA TRP A 221 12.56 -4.14 -1.01
C TRP A 221 13.37 -4.52 0.24
N LEU A 222 14.68 -4.26 0.31
CA LEU A 222 15.51 -4.53 1.51
C LEU A 222 15.02 -3.84 2.78
N LYS A 223 14.42 -2.65 2.64
CA LYS A 223 13.91 -1.86 3.76
C LYS A 223 12.54 -2.36 4.23
N LEU A 224 11.84 -3.10 3.38
CA LEU A 224 10.48 -3.59 3.60
C LEU A 224 10.42 -5.10 3.87
N SER A 225 11.44 -5.85 3.43
CA SER A 225 11.61 -7.29 3.59
C SER A 225 13.10 -7.60 3.73
N ARG A 226 13.48 -8.34 4.78
CA ARG A 226 14.88 -8.73 5.05
C ARG A 226 15.31 -10.01 4.32
N PHE A 227 14.45 -10.61 3.47
CA PHE A 227 14.57 -12.02 3.09
C PHE A 227 14.50 -12.30 1.57
N PRO A 228 15.60 -12.13 0.80
CA PRO A 228 15.38 -11.73 -0.59
C PRO A 228 16.33 -12.23 -1.68
N VAL A 229 17.43 -12.90 -1.34
CA VAL A 229 18.53 -13.10 -2.31
C VAL A 229 18.16 -14.13 -3.39
N PHE A 230 16.99 -14.78 -3.26
CA PHE A 230 16.58 -15.90 -4.10
C PHE A 230 15.17 -15.78 -4.68
N LEU A 231 14.59 -14.56 -4.64
CA LEU A 231 13.30 -14.27 -5.23
C LEU A 231 13.52 -13.48 -6.52
N LYS A 232 13.14 -14.08 -7.66
CA LYS A 232 13.17 -13.38 -8.94
C LYS A 232 12.07 -12.31 -8.93
N ILE A 233 12.47 -11.05 -9.09
CA ILE A 233 11.51 -9.96 -9.30
C ILE A 233 10.87 -10.20 -10.68
N PRO A 234 9.53 -10.26 -10.79
CA PRO A 234 8.87 -10.49 -12.05
C PRO A 234 9.12 -9.30 -12.99
N GLY A 235 9.26 -9.56 -14.30
CA GLY A 235 9.47 -8.50 -15.29
C GLY A 235 8.19 -7.69 -15.54
N SER A 236 7.04 -8.24 -15.13
CA SER A 236 5.72 -7.69 -15.34
C SER A 236 4.81 -7.95 -14.12
N PRO A 237 3.86 -7.08 -13.79
CA PRO A 237 2.93 -7.27 -12.65
C PRO A 237 1.98 -8.47 -12.82
N TRP A 238 1.82 -8.96 -14.05
CA TRP A 238 0.97 -10.10 -14.40
C TRP A 238 1.74 -11.42 -14.39
N GLU A 239 3.07 -11.37 -14.37
CA GLU A 239 3.89 -12.56 -14.25
C GLU A 239 3.83 -13.07 -12.81
N PRO A 240 3.51 -14.35 -12.59
CA PRO A 240 3.64 -14.93 -11.27
C PRO A 240 5.12 -14.88 -10.86
N CYS A 241 5.40 -14.43 -9.63
CA CYS A 241 6.73 -14.65 -9.06
C CYS A 241 7.04 -16.15 -9.13
N GLN A 242 8.18 -16.48 -9.73
CA GLN A 242 8.66 -17.85 -9.76
C GLN A 242 8.90 -18.36 -8.34
N SER A 243 8.82 -19.68 -8.16
CA SER A 243 9.06 -20.32 -6.87
C SER A 243 10.40 -19.86 -6.29
N PRO A 244 10.45 -19.54 -4.99
CA PRO A 244 11.68 -19.18 -4.31
C PRO A 244 12.77 -20.21 -4.57
N VAL A 245 13.93 -19.76 -5.01
CA VAL A 245 15.09 -20.64 -5.09
C VAL A 245 15.60 -20.85 -3.66
N MET A 246 15.86 -22.09 -3.27
CA MET A 246 16.47 -22.35 -1.97
C MET A 246 17.87 -21.72 -1.96
N PRO A 247 18.32 -21.08 -0.86
CA PRO A 247 19.68 -20.60 -0.76
C PRO A 247 20.64 -21.78 -1.01
N PRO A 248 21.73 -21.59 -1.76
CA PRO A 248 22.83 -22.54 -1.68
C PRO A 248 23.23 -22.70 -0.21
N LYS A 249 23.65 -23.89 0.20
CA LYS A 249 24.13 -24.17 1.57
C LYS A 249 25.41 -23.38 1.85
N ILE A 250 25.27 -22.08 2.08
CA ILE A 250 26.35 -21.17 2.46
C ILE A 250 26.24 -20.99 3.98
N PRO A 251 27.34 -21.15 4.73
CA PRO A 251 27.35 -20.86 6.17
C PRO A 251 26.79 -19.44 6.42
N GLN A 252 25.83 -19.28 7.34
CA GLN A 252 25.17 -17.99 7.63
C GLN A 252 26.15 -16.82 7.84
N LYS A 253 27.34 -17.11 8.40
CA LYS A 253 28.43 -16.12 8.59
C LYS A 253 29.00 -15.56 7.28
N MET A 254 29.00 -16.31 6.18
CA MET A 254 29.40 -15.81 4.86
C MET A 254 28.28 -15.00 4.19
N PHE A 255 27.02 -15.36 4.41
CA PHE A 255 25.87 -14.67 3.80
C PHE A 255 25.75 -13.21 4.26
N LEU A 256 25.96 -12.95 5.56
CA LEU A 256 25.98 -11.58 6.11
C LEU A 256 27.15 -10.73 5.56
N LYS A 257 28.30 -11.36 5.24
CA LYS A 257 29.44 -10.71 4.59
C LYS A 257 29.19 -10.38 3.11
N TRP A 258 28.34 -11.15 2.42
CA TRP A 258 27.95 -10.91 1.02
C TRP A 258 26.91 -9.78 0.88
N LEU A 259 26.04 -9.60 1.87
CA LEU A 259 25.02 -8.54 1.84
C LEU A 259 25.60 -7.14 2.06
N THR A 260 26.73 -7.01 2.77
CA THR A 260 27.31 -5.72 3.16
C THR A 260 27.83 -4.90 1.96
N PRO A 261 28.57 -5.49 0.99
CA PRO A 261 28.97 -4.79 -0.24
C PRO A 261 27.78 -4.41 -1.12
N PHE A 262 26.80 -5.30 -1.25
CA PHE A 262 25.60 -5.06 -2.07
C PHE A 262 24.76 -3.89 -1.52
N GLN A 263 24.66 -3.78 -0.19
CA GLN A 263 24.03 -2.64 0.47
C GLN A 263 24.79 -1.33 0.25
N LYS A 264 26.14 -1.35 0.22
CA LYS A 264 26.96 -0.18 -0.10
C LYS A 264 26.80 0.27 -1.56
N MET A 265 26.70 -0.67 -2.50
CA MET A 265 26.47 -0.39 -3.92
C MET A 265 25.13 0.30 -4.19
N ILE A 266 24.06 -0.07 -3.47
CA ILE A 266 22.73 0.53 -3.61
C ILE A 266 22.65 1.92 -2.93
N GLN A 267 23.57 2.25 -2.02
CA GLN A 267 23.63 3.55 -1.35
C GLN A 267 24.44 4.61 -2.12
N ILE A 268 25.11 4.24 -3.21
CA ILE A 268 25.78 5.20 -4.10
C ILE A 268 24.75 5.68 -5.13
N LYS A 269 23.95 6.68 -4.76
CA LYS A 269 23.24 7.63 -5.63
C LYS A 269 22.60 8.72 -4.78
#